data_AF-A0A4V6HZ57-F1
#
_entry.id   AF-A0A4V6HZ57-F1
#
_cell.length_a   1.000
_cell.length_b   1.000
_cell.length_c   1.000
_cell.angle_alpha   90.00
_cell.angle_beta   90.00
_cell.angle_gamma   90.00
#
_symmetry.space_group_name_H-M   'P 1'
#
loop_
_entity.id
_entity.type
_entity.pdbx_description
1 polymer ?
#
loop_
_entity_poly.entity_id
_entity_poly.type
_entity_poly.pdbx_seq_one_letter_code
_entity_poly.pdbx_strand_id
1 'polypeptide(L)'
;MSGLFWVVSKDKCKVIAEWKEKTSDEQIRARIERDYQICLEVSVQEAELEKIKREDFSGIEKWNVSNVKNMSAMFLNATSFNQPLDSWNVSKVKDMNSMFAGAKSFNQPLDSWNVSKVTNMNNMFAYTTSFNQPLDS
;
A
#
# COMPACT_ATOMS: atom_id res chain seq x y z
N MET A 1 -5.72 -13.83 14.81
CA MET A 1 -6.49 -14.81 13.99
C MET A 1 -6.07 -14.62 12.56
N SER A 2 -5.53 -15.70 11.99
CA SER A 2 -5.02 -15.85 10.63
C SER A 2 -6.01 -15.33 9.58
N GLY A 3 -5.65 -14.20 8.95
CA GLY A 3 -6.36 -13.70 7.78
C GLY A 3 -5.98 -14.56 6.59
N LEU A 4 -6.77 -15.60 6.32
CA LEU A 4 -6.70 -16.37 5.10
C LEU A 4 -6.64 -15.43 3.89
N PHE A 5 -5.53 -15.53 3.14
CA PHE A 5 -5.45 -15.08 1.76
C PHE A 5 -6.60 -15.76 1.01
N TRP A 6 -7.65 -15.00 0.70
CA TRP A 6 -8.70 -15.50 -0.18
C TRP A 6 -8.13 -15.56 -1.59
N VAL A 7 -7.66 -16.74 -1.99
CA VAL A 7 -7.51 -17.11 -3.40
C VAL A 7 -8.86 -16.86 -4.07
N VAL A 8 -8.92 -15.89 -4.98
CA VAL A 8 -10.15 -15.62 -5.72
C VAL A 8 -10.33 -16.77 -6.71
N SER A 9 -11.37 -17.59 -6.51
CA SER A 9 -11.63 -18.73 -7.40
C SER A 9 -11.94 -18.23 -8.82
N LYS A 10 -11.59 -19.04 -9.83
CA LYS A 10 -11.86 -18.73 -11.25
C LYS A 10 -13.33 -18.38 -11.52
N ASP A 11 -14.25 -18.96 -10.74
CA ASP A 11 -15.68 -18.67 -10.82
C ASP A 11 -16.04 -17.24 -10.41
N LYS A 12 -15.32 -16.65 -9.44
CA LYS A 12 -15.50 -15.23 -9.07
C LYS A 12 -14.98 -14.29 -10.16
N CYS A 13 -13.89 -14.64 -10.86
CA CYS A 13 -13.40 -13.84 -11.99
C CYS A 13 -14.36 -13.86 -13.19
N LYS A 14 -15.05 -14.99 -13.41
CA LYS A 14 -16.06 -15.14 -14.47
C LYS A 14 -17.26 -14.20 -14.25
N VAL A 15 -17.71 -14.06 -13.00
CA VAL A 15 -18.80 -13.11 -12.65
C VAL A 15 -18.39 -11.67 -12.97
N ILE A 16 -17.14 -11.27 -12.69
CA ILE A 16 -16.65 -9.91 -13.00
C ILE A 16 -16.65 -9.65 -14.52
N ALA A 17 -16.24 -10.64 -15.34
CA ALA A 17 -16.27 -10.55 -16.80
C ALA A 17 -17.70 -10.39 -17.36
N GLU A 18 -18.68 -11.10 -16.81
CA GLU A 18 -20.08 -10.99 -17.22
C GLU A 18 -20.70 -9.62 -16.90
N TRP A 19 -20.23 -8.94 -15.85
CA TRP A 19 -20.70 -7.61 -15.47
C TRP A 19 -20.07 -6.50 -16.33
N LYS A 20 -18.84 -6.70 -16.81
CA LYS A 20 -18.17 -5.81 -17.76
C LYS A 20 -18.97 -5.63 -19.04
N GLU A 21 -19.59 -6.70 -19.56
CA GLU A 21 -20.36 -6.66 -20.81
C GLU A 21 -21.74 -5.99 -20.67
N LYS A 22 -22.27 -5.91 -19.44
CA LYS A 22 -23.60 -5.36 -19.15
C LYS A 22 -23.59 -3.91 -18.68
N THR A 23 -22.42 -3.33 -18.46
CA THR A 23 -22.27 -1.99 -17.88
C THR A 23 -21.98 -0.95 -18.98
N SER A 24 -22.88 0.02 -19.14
CA SER A 24 -22.70 1.16 -20.06
C SER A 24 -21.98 2.37 -19.43
N ASP A 25 -21.80 2.36 -18.11
CA ASP A 25 -21.08 3.40 -17.37
C ASP A 25 -19.55 3.18 -17.45
N GLU A 26 -18.86 4.14 -18.04
CA GLU A 26 -17.43 4.06 -18.34
C GLU A 26 -16.55 4.10 -17.07
N GLN A 27 -16.96 4.83 -16.02
CA GLN A 27 -16.21 4.91 -14.77
C GLN A 27 -16.34 3.63 -13.95
N ILE A 28 -17.54 3.04 -13.94
CA ILE A 28 -17.78 1.74 -13.31
C ILE A 28 -17.06 0.64 -14.09
N ARG A 29 -17.07 0.70 -15.43
CA ARG A 29 -16.34 -0.25 -16.29
C ARG A 29 -14.83 -0.20 -16.06
N ALA A 30 -14.24 0.99 -15.90
CA ALA A 30 -12.81 1.13 -15.61
C ALA A 30 -12.42 0.53 -14.25
N ARG A 31 -13.32 0.60 -13.26
CA ARG A 31 -13.11 -0.03 -11.95
C ARG A 31 -13.24 -1.55 -12.01
N ILE A 32 -14.24 -2.06 -12.72
CA ILE A 32 -14.44 -3.50 -12.96
C ILE A 32 -13.27 -4.08 -13.76
N GLU A 33 -12.71 -3.34 -14.73
CA GLU A 33 -11.56 -3.79 -15.50
C GLU A 33 -10.34 -3.99 -14.60
N ARG A 34 -10.08 -3.04 -13.70
CA ARG A 34 -8.99 -3.15 -12.73
C ARG A 34 -9.18 -4.39 -11.85
N ASP A 35 -10.39 -4.60 -11.34
CA ASP A 35 -10.71 -5.74 -10.49
C ASP A 35 -10.60 -7.08 -11.24
N TYR A 36 -10.91 -7.09 -12.55
CA TYR A 36 -10.74 -8.25 -13.43
C TYR A 36 -9.27 -8.59 -13.72
N GLN A 37 -8.44 -7.58 -14.02
CA GLN A 37 -7.00 -7.77 -14.24
C GLN A 37 -6.32 -8.33 -12.99
N ILE A 38 -6.66 -7.80 -11.81
CA ILE A 38 -6.20 -8.32 -10.51
C ILE A 38 -6.64 -9.79 -10.32
N CYS A 39 -7.85 -10.14 -10.74
CA CYS A 39 -8.39 -11.50 -10.63
C CYS A 39 -7.62 -12.52 -11.50
N LEU A 40 -7.20 -12.10 -12.70
CA LEU A 40 -6.39 -12.93 -13.60
C LEU A 40 -4.97 -13.14 -13.05
N GLU A 41 -4.36 -12.09 -12.51
CA GLU A 41 -3.02 -12.12 -11.91
C GLU A 41 -2.92 -13.06 -10.70
N VAL A 42 -3.97 -13.11 -9.86
CA VAL A 42 -3.99 -13.98 -8.65
C VAL A 42 -4.15 -15.47 -8.98
N SER A 43 -4.57 -15.82 -10.19
CA SER A 43 -4.82 -17.23 -10.59
C SER A 43 -3.58 -18.00 -11.04
N VAL A 44 -2.43 -17.34 -11.16
CA VAL A 44 -1.21 -17.90 -11.77
C VAL A 44 -0.04 -17.84 -10.78
N GLN A 45 0.17 -18.95 -10.06
CA GLN A 45 1.43 -19.38 -9.45
C GLN A 45 1.97 -18.59 -8.24
N GLU A 46 1.95 -19.24 -7.05
CA GLU A 46 2.52 -18.73 -5.79
C GLU A 46 4.00 -18.33 -5.87
N ALA A 47 4.77 -18.85 -6.85
CA ALA A 47 6.18 -18.52 -7.07
C ALA A 47 6.41 -17.26 -7.91
N GLU A 48 5.41 -16.75 -8.62
CA GLU A 48 5.50 -15.46 -9.33
C GLU A 48 5.03 -14.28 -8.47
N LEU A 49 4.33 -14.54 -7.37
CA LEU A 49 3.93 -13.52 -6.39
C LEU A 49 5.12 -12.84 -5.71
N GLU A 50 6.26 -13.52 -5.55
CA GLU A 50 7.50 -12.88 -5.06
C GLU A 50 8.09 -11.85 -6.04
N LYS A 51 7.69 -11.90 -7.32
CA LYS A 51 8.13 -10.97 -8.37
C LYS A 51 7.19 -9.78 -8.53
N ILE A 52 5.98 -9.82 -7.99
CA ILE A 52 5.05 -8.68 -7.99
C ILE A 52 5.41 -7.74 -6.83
N LYS A 53 6.60 -7.14 -6.90
CA LYS A 53 6.92 -5.97 -6.08
C LYS A 53 6.36 -4.77 -6.80
N ARG A 54 5.55 -3.96 -6.12
CA ARG A 54 5.12 -2.66 -6.67
C ARG A 54 6.37 -1.81 -6.88
N GLU A 55 6.71 -1.53 -8.13
CA GLU A 55 7.86 -0.67 -8.47
C GLU A 55 7.42 0.78 -8.72
N ASP A 56 6.21 0.98 -9.23
CA ASP A 56 5.59 2.30 -9.38
C ASP A 56 4.68 2.62 -8.20
N PHE A 57 5.08 3.63 -7.43
CA PHE A 57 4.33 4.13 -6.29
C PHE A 57 3.58 5.43 -6.58
N SER A 58 3.55 5.89 -7.83
CA SER A 58 2.82 7.09 -8.22
C SER A 58 1.34 7.03 -7.82
N GLY A 59 0.78 8.19 -7.47
CA GLY A 59 -0.62 8.33 -7.04
C GLY A 59 -0.86 8.03 -5.56
N ILE A 60 0.14 7.50 -4.84
CA ILE A 60 0.01 7.21 -3.40
C ILE A 60 -0.09 8.49 -2.56
N GLU A 61 0.47 9.60 -3.04
CA GLU A 61 0.40 10.93 -2.44
C GLU A 61 -1.04 11.48 -2.35
N LYS A 62 -1.97 10.90 -3.13
CA LYS A 62 -3.39 11.29 -3.18
C LYS A 62 -4.27 10.44 -2.26
N TRP A 63 -3.72 9.45 -1.58
CA TRP A 63 -4.49 8.54 -0.74
C TRP A 63 -5.05 9.26 0.49
N ASN A 64 -6.35 9.08 0.76
CA ASN A 64 -6.95 9.56 1.98
C ASN A 64 -6.73 8.55 3.13
N VAL A 65 -5.73 8.81 3.96
CA VAL A 65 -5.37 7.97 5.11
C VAL A 65 -5.89 8.50 6.45
N SER A 66 -6.76 9.52 6.45
CA SER A 66 -7.20 10.26 7.65
C SER A 66 -7.99 9.46 8.70
N ASN A 67 -8.35 8.22 8.39
CA ASN A 67 -9.04 7.30 9.30
C ASN A 67 -8.23 6.05 9.63
N VAL A 68 -7.02 5.92 9.07
CA VAL A 68 -6.13 4.79 9.31
C VAL A 68 -5.60 4.84 10.74
N LYS A 69 -5.65 3.71 11.45
CA LYS A 69 -5.16 3.56 12.82
C LYS A 69 -3.86 2.76 12.91
N ASN A 70 -3.56 1.94 11.90
CA ASN A 70 -2.40 1.07 11.87
C ASN A 70 -1.76 1.18 10.48
N MET A 71 -0.49 1.58 10.45
CA MET A 71 0.38 1.66 9.27
C MET A 71 1.62 0.77 9.43
N SER A 72 1.59 -0.20 10.35
CA SER A 72 2.71 -1.11 10.59
C SER A 72 3.08 -1.85 9.31
N ALA A 73 4.39 -1.91 9.03
CA ALA A 73 5.00 -2.59 7.89
C ALA A 73 4.48 -2.20 6.50
N MET A 74 3.81 -1.03 6.35
CA MET A 74 3.17 -0.63 5.10
C MET A 74 4.13 -0.55 3.90
N PHE A 75 5.39 -0.18 4.13
CA PHE A 75 6.47 -0.11 3.12
C PHE A 75 7.67 -0.97 3.51
N LEU A 76 7.46 -2.02 4.30
CA LEU A 76 8.51 -2.95 4.69
C LEU A 76 9.17 -3.57 3.45
N ASN A 77 10.50 -3.44 3.35
CA ASN A 77 11.31 -3.90 2.22
C ASN A 77 10.91 -3.34 0.86
N ALA A 78 10.16 -2.24 0.80
CA ALA A 78 9.87 -1.51 -0.43
C ALA A 78 11.12 -0.74 -0.88
N THR A 79 12.13 -1.47 -1.37
CA THR A 79 13.48 -0.93 -1.59
C THR A 79 13.52 0.28 -2.51
N SER A 80 12.59 0.35 -3.46
CA SER A 80 12.47 1.40 -4.48
C SER A 80 11.56 2.57 -4.06
N PHE A 81 10.94 2.51 -2.88
CA PHE A 81 9.97 3.50 -2.43
C PHE A 81 10.64 4.83 -2.07
N ASN A 82 10.20 5.92 -2.69
CA ASN A 82 10.66 7.28 -2.40
C ASN A 82 9.64 8.38 -2.78
N GLN A 83 8.34 8.09 -2.65
CA GLN A 83 7.29 9.05 -3.01
C GLN A 83 6.99 10.01 -1.85
N PRO A 84 6.62 11.27 -2.13
CA PRO A 84 6.25 12.23 -1.09
C PRO A 84 5.00 11.77 -0.33
N LEU A 85 5.03 11.91 1.00
CA LEU A 85 3.93 11.53 1.91
C LEU A 85 3.55 12.69 2.85
N ASP A 86 4.06 13.88 2.61
CA ASP A 86 3.83 15.10 3.40
C ASP A 86 2.36 15.51 3.44
N SER A 87 1.58 15.15 2.42
CA SER A 87 0.13 15.38 2.31
C SER A 87 -0.72 14.47 3.20
N TRP A 88 -0.15 13.40 3.76
CA TRP A 88 -0.91 12.40 4.51
C TRP A 88 -1.31 12.90 5.90
N ASN A 89 -2.61 12.82 6.21
CA ASN A 89 -3.09 13.06 7.57
C ASN A 89 -2.96 11.79 8.44
N VAL A 90 -1.87 11.70 9.19
CA VAL A 90 -1.57 10.57 10.10
C VAL A 90 -2.05 10.76 11.55
N SER A 91 -2.80 11.83 11.85
CA SER A 91 -3.17 12.25 13.21
C SER A 91 -4.06 11.26 14.02
N LYS A 92 -4.50 10.17 13.40
CA LYS A 92 -5.27 9.08 14.04
C LYS A 92 -4.50 7.75 14.12
N VAL A 93 -3.30 7.68 13.55
CA VAL A 93 -2.47 6.48 13.54
C VAL A 93 -1.95 6.22 14.96
N LYS A 94 -1.98 4.95 15.35
CA LYS A 94 -1.50 4.45 16.64
C LYS A 94 -0.26 3.56 16.51
N ASP A 95 -0.13 2.87 15.38
CA ASP A 95 0.97 1.93 15.14
C ASP A 95 1.65 2.22 13.79
N MET A 96 2.96 2.47 13.82
CA MET A 96 3.85 2.67 12.68
C MET A 96 5.06 1.70 12.72
N ASN A 97 4.95 0.60 13.45
CA ASN A 97 6.02 -0.40 13.58
C ASN A 97 6.57 -0.82 12.22
N SER A 98 7.89 -0.75 12.04
CA SER A 98 8.61 -1.18 10.84
C SER A 98 8.07 -0.60 9.52
N MET A 99 7.36 0.55 9.56
CA MET A 99 6.66 1.09 8.39
C MET A 99 7.57 1.29 7.17
N PHE A 100 8.79 1.79 7.37
CA PHE A 100 9.79 2.00 6.31
C PHE A 100 11.02 1.10 6.44
N ALA A 101 10.96 0.06 7.28
CA ALA A 101 12.11 -0.81 7.48
C ALA A 101 12.53 -1.45 6.15
N GLY A 102 13.81 -1.36 5.79
CA GLY A 102 14.33 -1.87 4.51
C GLY A 102 13.89 -1.08 3.25
N ALA A 103 13.19 0.05 3.38
CA ALA A 103 12.88 0.95 2.26
C ALA A 103 14.12 1.76 1.84
N LYS A 104 15.10 1.08 1.24
CA LYS A 104 16.47 1.59 1.02
C LYS A 104 16.54 2.94 0.32
N SER A 105 15.63 3.26 -0.61
CA SER A 105 15.62 4.52 -1.35
C SER A 105 14.83 5.65 -0.69
N PHE A 106 14.13 5.41 0.42
CA PHE A 106 13.24 6.41 1.02
C PHE A 106 14.05 7.53 1.69
N ASN A 107 13.80 8.78 1.27
CA ASN A 107 14.44 9.98 1.82
C ASN A 107 13.53 11.22 1.68
N GLN A 108 12.22 11.05 1.83
CA GLN A 108 11.26 12.16 1.76
C GLN A 108 11.01 12.76 3.16
N PRO A 109 10.73 14.07 3.24
CA PRO A 109 10.43 14.73 4.51
C PRO A 109 9.13 14.19 5.14
N LEU A 110 9.10 14.14 6.47
CA LEU A 110 7.98 13.65 7.29
C LEU A 110 7.66 14.62 8.46
N ASP A 111 8.26 15.80 8.46
CA ASP A 111 8.16 16.84 9.50
C ASP A 111 6.73 17.40 9.65
N SER A 112 5.89 17.29 8.62
CA SER A 112 4.48 17.70 8.70
C SER A 112 3.58 16.73 9.48
N TRP A 113 4.07 15.54 9.83
CA TRP A 113 3.25 14.50 10.43
C TRP A 113 2.97 14.74 11.91
N ASN A 114 1.69 14.91 12.27
CA ASN A 114 1.29 14.87 13.67
C ASN A 114 1.26 13.43 14.20
N VAL A 115 2.34 13.03 14.87
CA VAL A 115 2.53 11.69 15.44
C VAL A 115 2.15 11.57 16.92
N SER A 116 1.51 12.58 17.51
CA SER A 116 1.19 12.62 18.95
C SER A 116 0.36 11.45 19.50
N LYS A 117 -0.35 10.71 18.62
CA LYS A 117 -1.15 9.54 18.99
C LYS A 117 -0.49 8.19 18.72
N VAL A 118 0.70 8.20 18.12
CA VAL A 118 1.43 6.96 17.80
C VAL A 118 2.03 6.42 19.09
N THR A 119 1.73 5.16 19.39
CA THR A 119 2.22 4.46 20.59
C THR A 119 3.29 3.42 20.27
N ASN A 120 3.52 3.12 18.99
CA ASN A 120 4.50 2.13 18.54
C ASN A 120 5.18 2.61 17.25
N MET A 121 6.48 2.90 17.32
CA MET A 121 7.36 3.23 16.19
C MET A 121 8.58 2.31 16.12
N ASN A 122 8.52 1.13 16.75
CA ASN A 122 9.66 0.21 16.79
C ASN A 122 10.12 -0.12 15.37
N ASN A 123 11.44 -0.09 15.14
CA ASN A 123 12.07 -0.37 13.84
C ASN A 123 11.58 0.48 12.66
N MET A 124 10.93 1.64 12.88
CA MET A 124 10.31 2.43 11.80
C MET A 124 11.21 2.66 10.58
N PHE A 125 12.50 2.90 10.81
CA PHE A 125 13.54 3.11 9.78
C PHE A 125 14.69 2.08 9.82
N ALA A 126 14.45 0.88 10.37
CA ALA A 126 15.50 -0.14 10.44
C ALA A 126 15.95 -0.52 9.01
N TYR A 127 17.26 -0.47 8.73
CA TYR A 127 17.82 -0.73 7.40
C TYR A 127 17.36 0.23 6.28
N THR A 128 16.83 1.41 6.61
CA THR A 128 16.46 2.47 5.66
C THR A 128 17.68 3.36 5.36
N THR A 129 18.60 2.85 4.55
CA THR A 129 19.96 3.40 4.42
C THR A 129 20.06 4.82 3.85
N SER A 130 19.09 5.28 3.06
CA SER A 130 19.14 6.62 2.43
C SER A 130 18.48 7.72 3.26
N PHE A 131 17.75 7.37 4.33
CA PHE A 131 16.96 8.35 5.07
C PHE A 131 17.86 9.26 5.92
N ASN A 132 17.80 10.57 5.65
CA ASN A 132 18.58 11.59 6.35
C ASN A 132 17.78 12.90 6.50
N GLN A 133 16.48 12.80 6.72
CA GLN A 133 15.60 13.95 6.92
C GLN A 133 15.43 14.27 8.40
N PRO A 134 15.14 15.55 8.76
CA PRO A 134 14.73 15.91 10.10
C PRO A 134 13.48 15.11 10.54
N LEU A 135 13.42 14.81 11.84
CA LEU A 135 12.30 14.12 12.50
C LEU A 135 11.74 14.94 13.67
N ASP A 136 12.28 16.13 13.90
CA ASP A 136 11.79 17.10 14.87
C ASP A 136 10.52 17.75 14.34
N SER A 137 9.38 17.27 14.84
CA SER A 137 8.05 17.88 14.68
C SER A 137 7.64 18.64 15.94
#